data_AF-C1D210-F1
#
_entry.id   AF-C1D210-F1
#
_cell.length_a   1.000
_cell.length_b   1.000
_cell.length_c   1.000
_cell.angle_alpha   90.00
_cell.angle_beta   90.00
_cell.angle_gamma   90.00
#
_symmetry.space_group_name_H-M   'P 1'
#
loop_
_entity.id
_entity.type
_entity.pdbx_description
1 polymer ?
#
loop_
_entity_poly.entity_id
_entity_poly.type
_entity_poly.pdbx_seq_one_letter_code
_entity_poly.pdbx_strand_id
1 'polypeptide(L)'
;MNASKNNDLSDQARKDALRAMLLRLISDGQLTDEELRLLIRTRNALDLSPEEVRSLRAEIYQAALQRAQQDGHIGGREAELLDRIVQFLNGGAWLTEHFE
;
A
#
# COMPACT_ATOMS: atom_id res chain seq x y z
N MET A 1 -33.41 -16.37 -0.47
CA MET A 1 -32.78 -15.07 -0.20
C MET A 1 -31.36 -15.32 0.30
N ASN A 2 -30.34 -15.18 -0.56
CA ASN A 2 -28.92 -15.27 -0.17
C ASN A 2 -28.07 -14.55 -1.22
N ALA A 3 -28.13 -13.22 -1.22
CA ALA A 3 -27.33 -12.38 -2.13
C ALA A 3 -26.24 -11.57 -1.41
N SER A 4 -26.10 -11.70 -0.08
CA SER A 4 -25.20 -10.84 0.71
C SER A 4 -23.78 -11.38 0.91
N LYS A 5 -23.44 -12.57 0.41
CA LYS A 5 -22.10 -13.18 0.63
C LYS A 5 -21.13 -13.05 -0.55
N ASN A 6 -21.59 -12.69 -1.75
CA ASN A 6 -20.72 -12.64 -2.94
C ASN A 6 -19.94 -11.32 -3.08
N ASN A 7 -20.41 -10.23 -2.46
CA ASN A 7 -19.74 -8.93 -2.55
C ASN A 7 -18.52 -8.83 -1.61
N ASP A 8 -18.65 -9.35 -0.39
CA ASP A 8 -17.63 -9.28 0.67
C ASP A 8 -16.34 -10.04 0.30
N LEU A 9 -16.49 -11.18 -0.39
CA LEU A 9 -15.36 -11.95 -0.93
C LEU A 9 -14.57 -11.17 -1.99
N SER A 10 -15.24 -10.32 -2.77
CA SER A 10 -14.58 -9.51 -3.80
C SER A 10 -13.87 -8.31 -3.18
N ASP A 11 -14.44 -7.67 -2.16
CA ASP A 11 -13.79 -6.57 -1.44
C ASP A 11 -12.54 -7.05 -0.70
N GLN A 12 -12.65 -8.18 0.00
CA GLN A 12 -11.52 -8.78 0.68
C GLN A 12 -10.44 -9.24 -0.31
N ALA A 13 -10.80 -9.90 -1.42
CA ALA A 13 -9.83 -10.33 -2.43
C ALA A 13 -9.08 -9.15 -3.07
N ARG A 14 -9.77 -8.02 -3.30
CA ARG A 14 -9.14 -6.79 -3.81
C ARG A 14 -8.17 -6.18 -2.79
N LYS A 15 -8.56 -6.12 -1.52
CA LYS A 15 -7.66 -5.69 -0.44
C LYS A 15 -6.45 -6.61 -0.30
N ASP A 16 -6.65 -7.92 -0.35
CA ASP A 16 -5.56 -8.91 -0.27
C ASP A 16 -4.59 -8.79 -1.45
N ALA A 17 -5.10 -8.54 -2.66
CA ALA A 17 -4.25 -8.28 -3.83
C ALA A 17 -3.38 -7.03 -3.63
N LEU A 18 -3.97 -5.92 -3.17
CA LEU A 18 -3.23 -4.69 -2.88
C LEU A 18 -2.22 -4.89 -1.74
N ARG A 19 -2.64 -5.58 -0.67
CA ARG A 19 -1.80 -5.94 0.48
C ARG A 19 -0.59 -6.77 0.05
N ALA A 20 -0.79 -7.84 -0.71
CA ALA A 20 0.29 -8.70 -1.19
C ALA A 20 1.30 -7.93 -2.03
N MET A 21 0.82 -7.01 -2.87
CA MET A 21 1.67 -6.14 -3.67
C MET A 21 2.50 -5.19 -2.79
N LEU A 22 1.88 -4.53 -1.81
CA LEU A 22 2.58 -3.66 -0.85
C LEU A 22 3.63 -4.42 -0.04
N LEU A 23 3.31 -5.60 0.48
CA LEU A 23 4.25 -6.43 1.24
C LEU A 23 5.43 -6.89 0.38
N ARG A 24 5.20 -7.20 -0.89
CA ARG A 24 6.27 -7.56 -1.83
C ARG A 24 7.23 -6.40 -2.05
N LEU A 25 6.71 -5.20 -2.24
CA LEU A 25 7.53 -3.99 -2.44
C LEU A 25 8.33 -3.65 -1.19
N ILE A 26 7.71 -3.78 -0.01
CA ILE A 26 8.41 -3.64 1.27
C ILE A 26 9.55 -4.66 1.40
N SER A 27 9.30 -5.92 0.99
CA SER A 27 10.32 -6.97 1.05
C SER A 27 11.52 -6.67 0.14
N ASP A 28 11.30 -6.06 -1.02
CA ASP A 28 12.35 -5.62 -1.94
C ASP A 28 13.18 -4.46 -1.35
N GLY A 29 12.59 -3.71 -0.40
CA GLY A 29 13.26 -2.67 0.37
C GLY A 29 13.44 -1.35 -0.38
N GLN A 30 12.86 -1.24 -1.58
CA GLN A 30 12.83 -0.01 -2.38
C GLN A 30 11.42 0.20 -2.92
N LEU A 31 10.96 1.45 -2.90
CA LEU A 31 9.68 1.86 -3.49
C LEU A 31 9.96 2.92 -4.56
N THR A 32 10.21 2.45 -5.78
CA THR A 32 10.49 3.33 -6.92
C THR A 32 9.23 4.08 -7.37
N ASP A 33 9.44 5.14 -8.15
CA ASP A 33 8.34 5.94 -8.72
C ASP A 33 7.45 5.13 -9.69
N GLU A 34 8.02 4.13 -10.37
CA GLU A 34 7.26 3.23 -11.23
C GLU A 34 6.37 2.28 -10.43
N GLU A 35 6.90 1.73 -9.33
CA GLU A 35 6.13 0.87 -8.43
C GLU A 35 5.04 1.62 -7.69
N LEU A 36 5.31 2.87 -7.31
CA LEU A 36 4.32 3.75 -6.72
C LEU A 36 3.20 4.10 -7.71
N ARG A 37 3.53 4.40 -8.97
CA ARG A 37 2.53 4.58 -10.04
C ARG A 37 1.72 3.30 -10.27
N LEU A 38 2.36 2.14 -10.24
CA LEU A 38 1.67 0.85 -10.36
C LEU A 38 0.73 0.62 -9.18
N LEU A 39 1.13 0.94 -7.94
CA LEU A 39 0.26 0.86 -6.75
C LEU A 39 -0.96 1.78 -6.86
N ILE A 40 -0.78 3.01 -7.34
CA ILE A 40 -1.88 3.96 -7.54
C ILE A 40 -2.85 3.44 -8.60
N ARG A 41 -2.33 2.96 -9.73
CA ARG A 41 -3.15 2.35 -10.80
C ARG A 41 -3.89 1.12 -10.30
N THR A 42 -3.22 0.24 -9.56
CA THR A 42 -3.83 -0.96 -8.98
C THR A 42 -4.92 -0.60 -7.99
N ARG A 43 -4.69 0.37 -7.09
CA ARG A 43 -5.72 0.88 -6.16
C ARG A 43 -6.95 1.38 -6.91
N ASN A 44 -6.75 2.20 -7.95
CA ASN A 44 -7.83 2.76 -8.75
C ASN A 44 -8.54 1.67 -9.57
N ALA A 45 -7.81 0.71 -10.14
CA ALA A 45 -8.38 -0.41 -10.90
C ALA A 45 -9.18 -1.37 -10.01
N LEU A 46 -8.78 -1.50 -8.73
CA LEU A 46 -9.51 -2.28 -7.74
C LEU A 46 -10.66 -1.49 -7.11
N ASP A 47 -10.88 -0.22 -7.48
CA ASP A 47 -11.96 0.62 -6.96
C ASP A 47 -12.02 0.60 -5.41
N LEU A 48 -10.85 0.65 -4.77
CA LEU A 48 -10.74 0.61 -3.31
C LEU A 48 -10.85 2.03 -2.76
N SER A 49 -11.82 2.23 -1.85
CA SER A 49 -11.99 3.48 -1.13
C SER A 49 -10.77 3.81 -0.25
N PRO A 50 -10.49 5.10 0.01
CA PRO A 50 -9.42 5.51 0.92
C PRO A 50 -9.52 4.89 2.31
N GLU A 51 -10.73 4.67 2.83
CA GLU A 51 -10.95 4.02 4.13
C GLU A 51 -10.48 2.56 4.14
N GLU A 52 -10.71 1.84 3.05
CA GLU A 52 -10.32 0.44 2.90
C GLU A 52 -8.79 0.32 2.83
N VAL A 53 -8.15 1.24 2.13
CA VAL A 53 -6.68 1.32 2.07
C VAL A 53 -6.08 1.74 3.41
N ARG A 54 -6.73 2.65 4.15
CA ARG A 54 -6.31 3.05 5.50
C ARG A 54 -6.35 1.89 6.49
N SER A 55 -7.25 0.93 6.32
CA SER A 55 -7.31 -0.27 7.18
C SER A 55 -6.01 -1.10 7.09
N LEU A 56 -5.39 -1.14 5.91
CA LEU A 56 -4.10 -1.80 5.67
C LEU A 56 -2.92 -0.99 6.22
N ARG A 57 -3.12 0.29 6.57
CA ARG A 57 -2.01 1.19 6.91
C ARG A 57 -1.19 0.70 8.08
N ALA A 58 -1.83 0.30 9.16
CA ALA A 58 -1.13 -0.15 10.36
C ALA A 58 -0.28 -1.38 10.06
N GLU A 59 -0.82 -2.34 9.31
CA GLU A 59 -0.13 -3.57 8.97
C GLU A 59 1.06 -3.34 8.03
N ILE A 60 0.83 -2.60 6.94
CA ILE A 60 1.86 -2.29 5.94
C ILE A 60 2.96 -1.43 6.56
N TYR A 61 2.61 -0.46 7.42
CA TYR A 61 3.58 0.34 8.15
C TYR A 61 4.42 -0.51 9.12
N GLN A 62 3.79 -1.44 9.85
CA GLN A 62 4.53 -2.36 10.73
C GLN A 62 5.46 -3.26 9.93
N ALA A 63 5.02 -3.81 8.80
CA ALA A 63 5.87 -4.63 7.93
C ALA A 63 7.08 -3.83 7.40
N ALA A 64 6.86 -2.60 6.94
CA ALA A 64 7.91 -1.71 6.48
C ALA A 64 8.90 -1.35 7.61
N LEU A 65 8.39 -1.05 8.80
CA LEU A 65 9.19 -0.75 9.97
C LEU A 65 10.02 -1.97 10.42
N GLN A 66 9.42 -3.16 10.45
CA GLN A 66 10.12 -4.40 10.78
C GLN A 66 11.24 -4.69 9.78
N ARG A 67 11.00 -4.49 8.48
CA ARG A 67 12.03 -4.66 7.45
C ARG A 67 13.19 -3.68 7.63
N ALA A 68 12.88 -2.42 7.90
CA ALA A 68 13.88 -1.38 8.17
C ALA A 68 14.69 -1.66 9.45
N GLN A 69 14.05 -2.23 10.47
CA GLN A 69 14.75 -2.69 11.69
C GLN A 69 15.65 -3.91 11.43
N GLN A 70 15.21 -4.85 10.57
CA GLN A 70 15.99 -6.03 10.21
C GLN A 70 17.24 -5.71 9.39
N ASP A 71 17.22 -4.66 8.56
CA ASP A 71 18.41 -4.20 7.84
C ASP A 71 19.47 -3.58 8.77
N GLY A 72 19.14 -3.40 10.06
CA GLY A 72 20.06 -2.94 11.10
C GLY A 72 20.40 -1.44 11.02
N HIS A 73 19.94 -0.75 9.98
CA HIS A 73 20.12 0.67 9.75
C HIS A 73 18.83 1.24 9.16
N ILE A 74 18.04 2.00 9.91
CA ILE A 74 17.06 2.90 9.28
C ILE A 74 17.85 4.06 8.67
N GLY A 75 18.32 3.86 7.44
CA GLY A 75 19.00 4.88 6.67
C GLY A 75 18.02 5.83 6.00
N GLY A 76 18.55 6.80 5.25
CA GLY A 76 17.71 7.72 4.46
C GLY A 76 16.78 7.00 3.47
N ARG A 77 17.18 5.81 2.99
CA ARG A 77 16.39 5.00 2.03
C ARG A 77 15.16 4.38 2.68
N GLU A 78 15.26 3.78 3.87
CA GLU A 78 14.08 3.24 4.54
C GLU A 78 13.14 4.32 5.09
N ALA A 79 13.69 5.46 5.53
CA ALA A 79 12.87 6.60 5.91
C ALA A 79 12.03 7.12 4.73
N GLU A 80 12.62 7.19 3.53
CA GLU A 80 11.90 7.56 2.32
C GLU A 80 10.84 6.51 1.93
N LEU A 81 11.14 5.22 2.07
CA LEU A 81 10.16 4.15 1.83
C LEU A 81 8.97 4.24 2.79
N LEU A 82 9.22 4.46 4.09
CA LEU A 82 8.17 4.63 5.08
C LEU A 82 7.31 5.86 4.79
N ASP A 83 7.94 6.98 4.42
CA ASP A 83 7.23 8.21 4.07
C ASP A 83 6.33 8.01 2.84
N ARG A 84 6.86 7.46 1.75
CA ARG A 84 6.11 7.17 0.51
C ARG A 84 4.92 6.25 0.76
N ILE A 85 5.11 5.19 1.57
CA ILE A 85 4.03 4.27 1.96
C ILE A 85 2.94 4.99 2.76
N VAL A 86 3.33 5.79 3.75
CA VAL A 86 2.37 6.56 4.57
C VAL A 86 1.59 7.56 3.71
N GLN A 87 2.23 8.24 2.78
CA GLN A 87 1.58 9.15 1.84
C GLN A 87 0.57 8.42 0.94
N PHE A 88 0.94 7.26 0.40
CA PHE A 88 0.04 6.42 -0.39
C PHE A 88 -1.21 6.02 0.41
N LEU A 89 -1.01 5.54 1.64
CA LEU A 89 -2.07 5.02 2.49
C LEU A 89 -3.00 6.10 3.05
N ASN A 90 -2.52 7.34 3.19
CA ASN A 90 -3.36 8.47 3.64
C ASN A 90 -4.29 9.01 2.54
N GLY A 91 -4.21 8.49 1.32
CA GLY A 91 -5.02 8.92 0.18
C GLY A 91 -4.37 10.06 -0.61
N GLY A 92 -3.03 10.06 -0.66
CA GLY A 92 -2.16 11.14 -1.11
C GLY A 92 -2.75 12.12 -2.13
N ALA A 93 -3.24 13.25 -1.62
CA ALA A 93 -3.49 14.45 -2.42
C ALA A 93 -2.23 14.88 -3.19
N TRP A 94 -1.05 14.61 -2.62
CA TRP A 94 0.24 14.91 -3.23
C TRP A 94 0.63 13.94 -4.36
N LEU A 95 0.17 12.68 -4.33
CA LEU A 95 0.51 11.67 -5.35
C LEU A 95 -0.29 11.84 -6.64
N THR A 96 -1.51 12.38 -6.54
CA THR A 96 -2.31 12.75 -7.70
C THR A 96 -1.71 13.96 -8.42
N GLU A 97 -1.14 14.93 -7.70
CA GLU A 97 -0.59 16.14 -8.33
C GLU A 97 0.83 15.96 -8.92
N HIS A 98 1.62 14.99 -8.42
CA HIS A 98 3.03 14.82 -8.85
C HIS A 98 3.26 13.76 -9.93
N PHE A 99 2.28 12.89 -10.21
CA PHE A 99 2.45 11.74 -11.12
C PHE A 99 1.41 11.66 -12.26
N GLU A 100 0.70 12.77 -12.54
CA GLU A 100 -0.16 12.93 -13.73
C GLU A 100 0.64 13.21 -15.02
#